data_AF-A0AA39Q4I8-F1
#
_entry.id   AF-A0AA39Q4I8-F1
#
_cell.length_a   1.000
_cell.length_b   1.000
_cell.length_c   1.000
_cell.angle_alpha   90.00
_cell.angle_beta   90.00
_cell.angle_gamma   90.00
#
_symmetry.space_group_name_H-M   'P 1'
#
loop_
_entity.id
_entity.type
_entity.pdbx_description
1 polymer ?
#
loop_
_entity_poly.entity_id
_entity_poly.type
_entity_poly.pdbx_seq_one_letter_code
_entity_poly.pdbx_strand_id
1 'polypeptide(L)'
;LTDFDLLMASLERDDVANGSNYDTLLLVSEIMGPASVTRNQFSPPLPTPELGFVSVERRRTMRDGRVKLKLVLLGRKVDRCGICLAQFKEADKGAVSSSCGHAFHEVCLRKWLVRSRTCP
;
A
#
# COMPACT_ATOMS: atom_id res chain seq x y z
N LEU A 1 19.42 -5.77 -37.06
CA LEU A 1 17.97 -5.93 -36.82
C LEU A 1 17.78 -7.23 -36.08
N THR A 2 16.95 -7.23 -35.04
CA THR A 2 16.58 -8.45 -34.30
C THR A 2 15.36 -9.11 -34.94
N ASP A 3 15.14 -10.40 -34.67
CA ASP A 3 13.94 -11.12 -35.13
C ASP A 3 12.64 -10.45 -34.63
N PHE A 4 12.71 -9.85 -33.45
CA PHE A 4 11.63 -9.03 -32.89
C PHE A 4 11.36 -7.76 -33.73
N ASP A 5 12.41 -7.06 -34.16
CA ASP A 5 12.25 -5.86 -35.02
C ASP A 5 11.59 -6.20 -36.36
N LEU A 6 11.90 -7.38 -36.91
CA LEU A 6 11.30 -7.86 -38.16
C LEU A 6 9.82 -8.20 -37.99
N LEU A 7 9.44 -8.80 -36.85
CA LEU A 7 8.05 -9.09 -36.52
C LEU A 7 7.23 -7.82 -36.30
N MET A 8 7.78 -6.84 -35.59
CA MET A 8 7.12 -5.53 -35.39
C MET A 8 6.95 -4.77 -36.72
N ALA A 9 7.96 -4.78 -37.58
CA ALA A 9 7.86 -4.18 -38.92
C ALA A 9 6.85 -4.90 -39.84
N SER A 10 6.59 -6.19 -39.61
CA SER A 10 5.52 -6.92 -40.31
C SER A 10 4.14 -6.47 -39.82
N LEU A 11 3.95 -6.37 -38.50
CA LEU A 11 2.69 -5.92 -37.90
C LEU A 11 2.27 -4.51 -38.32
N GLU A 12 3.23 -3.62 -38.56
CA GLU A 12 2.97 -2.25 -39.03
C GLU A 12 2.48 -2.20 -40.49
N ARG A 13 2.74 -3.25 -41.28
CA ARG A 13 2.33 -3.34 -42.69
C ARG A 13 1.00 -4.08 -42.88
N ASP A 14 0.57 -4.87 -41.91
CA ASP A 14 -0.62 -5.71 -42.01
C ASP A 14 -1.90 -4.92 -41.68
N ASP A 15 -2.95 -5.07 -42.51
CA ASP A 15 -4.26 -4.47 -42.26
C ASP A 15 -4.93 -5.07 -41.02
N VAL A 16 -4.94 -4.30 -39.93
CA VAL A 16 -5.49 -4.70 -38.60
C VAL A 16 -6.96 -5.14 -38.67
N ALA A 17 -7.69 -4.74 -39.70
CA ALA A 17 -9.12 -4.98 -39.84
C ALA A 17 -9.51 -6.45 -40.10
N ASN A 18 -8.60 -7.29 -40.62
CA ASN A 18 -8.95 -8.66 -41.05
C ASN A 18 -8.34 -9.78 -40.18
N GLY A 19 -7.58 -9.44 -39.14
CA GLY A 19 -7.02 -10.41 -38.19
C GLY A 19 -5.93 -11.34 -38.75
N SER A 20 -5.39 -11.05 -39.95
CA SER A 20 -4.31 -11.83 -40.57
C SER A 20 -2.98 -11.75 -39.81
N ASN A 21 -2.85 -10.81 -38.87
CA ASN A 21 -1.67 -10.58 -38.06
C ASN A 21 -1.67 -11.38 -36.74
N TYR A 22 -2.65 -12.27 -36.52
CA TYR A 22 -2.80 -13.03 -35.28
C TYR A 22 -1.59 -13.93 -34.97
N ASP A 23 -1.06 -14.65 -35.96
CA ASP A 23 0.12 -15.51 -35.78
C ASP A 23 1.36 -14.68 -35.41
N THR A 24 1.52 -13.51 -36.02
CA THR A 24 2.60 -12.57 -35.70
C THR A 24 2.47 -12.05 -34.28
N LEU A 25 1.24 -11.78 -33.80
CA LEU A 25 0.99 -11.37 -32.41
C LEU A 25 1.29 -12.50 -31.41
N LEU A 26 1.05 -13.76 -31.76
CA LEU A 26 1.42 -14.91 -30.92
C LEU A 26 2.94 -15.01 -30.78
N LEU A 27 3.69 -14.90 -31.87
CA LEU A 27 5.16 -14.91 -31.85
C LEU A 27 5.72 -13.74 -31.03
N VAL A 28 5.14 -12.55 -31.16
CA VAL A 28 5.50 -11.39 -30.33
C VAL A 28 5.24 -11.69 -28.85
N SER A 29 4.11 -12.33 -28.51
CA SER A 29 3.79 -12.68 -27.12
C SER A 29 4.74 -13.74 -26.53
N GLU A 30 5.21 -14.68 -27.36
CA GLU A 30 6.21 -15.68 -26.96
C GLU A 30 7.56 -15.03 -26.68
N ILE A 31 7.98 -14.08 -27.52
CA ILE A 31 9.27 -13.37 -27.38
C ILE A 31 9.25 -12.39 -26.22
N MET A 32 8.16 -11.63 -26.02
CA MET A 32 8.05 -10.65 -24.94
C MET A 32 7.76 -11.32 -23.58
N GLY A 33 7.13 -12.50 -23.61
CA GLY A 33 6.64 -13.19 -22.43
C GLY A 33 5.48 -12.45 -21.74
N PRO A 34 5.00 -12.96 -20.60
CA PRO A 34 4.01 -12.26 -19.79
C PRO A 34 4.59 -10.91 -19.34
N ALA A 35 3.74 -9.89 -19.25
CA ALA A 35 4.11 -8.60 -18.67
C ALA A 35 4.71 -8.85 -17.27
N SER A 36 6.02 -8.75 -17.17
CA SER A 36 6.66 -8.76 -15.87
C SER A 36 6.24 -7.44 -15.24
N VAL A 37 5.52 -7.52 -14.12
CA VAL A 37 5.34 -6.36 -13.26
C VAL A 37 6.75 -6.01 -12.82
N THR A 38 7.40 -5.10 -13.56
CA THR A 38 8.65 -4.49 -13.14
C THR A 38 8.28 -3.67 -11.92
N ARG A 39 8.29 -4.33 -10.74
CA ARG A 39 8.47 -3.64 -9.49
C ARG A 39 9.77 -2.89 -9.68
N ASN A 40 9.63 -1.61 -9.97
CA ASN A 40 10.72 -0.69 -10.21
C ASN A 40 11.83 -1.02 -9.21
N GLN A 41 12.95 -1.54 -9.69
CA GLN A 41 14.09 -1.88 -8.82
C GLN A 41 14.63 -0.60 -8.13
N PHE A 42 14.22 0.58 -8.62
CA PHE A 42 14.36 1.91 -8.02
C PHE A 42 13.10 2.41 -7.30
N SER A 43 12.28 1.53 -6.74
CA SER A 43 11.27 2.01 -5.79
C SER A 43 11.98 2.55 -4.55
N PRO A 44 11.78 3.84 -4.17
CA PRO A 44 12.33 4.34 -2.92
C PRO A 44 11.88 3.39 -1.81
N PRO A 45 12.76 3.05 -0.85
CA PRO A 45 12.41 2.14 0.23
C PRO A 45 11.10 2.63 0.83
N LEU A 46 10.13 1.71 0.92
CA LEU A 46 8.84 2.00 1.54
C LEU A 46 9.13 2.72 2.87
N PRO A 47 8.51 3.87 3.15
CA PRO A 47 8.70 4.54 4.43
C PRO A 47 8.31 3.52 5.49
N THR A 48 9.30 3.01 6.23
CA THR A 48 9.07 2.03 7.27
C THR A 48 8.24 2.72 8.33
N PRO A 49 6.96 2.35 8.50
CA PRO A 49 6.14 2.99 9.51
C PRO A 49 6.76 2.70 10.87
N GLU A 50 6.84 3.72 11.73
CA GLU A 50 7.21 3.49 13.12
C GLU A 50 6.08 2.68 13.75
N LEU A 51 6.38 1.43 14.10
CA LEU A 51 5.43 0.49 14.70
C LEU A 51 5.61 0.49 16.21
N GLY A 52 4.50 0.41 16.92
CA GLY A 52 4.50 0.34 18.38
C GLY A 52 3.22 -0.27 18.93
N PHE A 53 3.20 -0.39 20.25
CA PHE A 53 2.02 -0.81 20.99
C PHE A 53 1.40 0.40 21.67
N VAL A 54 0.08 0.47 21.63
CA VAL A 54 -0.68 1.45 22.40
C VAL A 54 -0.57 1.11 23.88
N SER A 55 -0.14 2.08 24.69
CA SER A 55 -0.07 1.94 26.15
C SER A 55 -1.00 2.94 26.85
N VAL A 56 -1.41 2.60 28.07
CA VAL A 56 -2.19 3.49 28.92
C VAL A 56 -1.23 4.38 29.70
N GLU A 57 -1.20 5.67 29.35
CA GLU A 57 -0.41 6.66 30.09
C GLU A 57 -1.06 7.02 31.43
N ARG A 58 -2.39 7.16 31.43
CA ARG A 58 -3.15 7.53 32.63
C ARG A 58 -4.53 6.89 32.65
N ARG A 59 -4.91 6.36 33.81
CA ARG A 59 -6.25 5.84 34.09
C ARG A 59 -6.91 6.70 35.16
N ARG A 60 -8.10 7.24 34.88
CA ARG A 60 -8.92 7.98 35.85
C ARG A 60 -10.27 7.31 36.02
N THR A 61 -10.62 6.94 37.24
CA THR A 61 -12.00 6.55 37.61
C THR A 61 -12.81 7.82 37.90
N MET A 62 -13.97 7.94 37.28
CA MET A 62 -14.96 8.99 37.54
C MET A 62 -15.76 8.63 38.81
N ARG A 63 -16.51 9.60 39.35
CA ARG A 63 -17.43 9.37 40.49
C ARG A 63 -18.50 8.33 40.14
N ASP A 64 -18.94 8.32 38.88
CA ASP A 64 -19.92 7.37 38.34
C ASP A 64 -19.34 5.97 38.06
N GLY A 65 -18.11 5.66 38.49
CA GLY A 65 -17.43 4.38 38.23
C GLY A 65 -16.85 4.23 36.81
N ARG A 66 -17.20 5.10 35.86
CA ARG A 66 -16.65 5.10 34.49
C ARG A 66 -15.14 5.35 34.48
N VAL A 67 -14.40 4.58 33.69
CA VAL A 67 -12.94 4.72 33.54
C VAL A 67 -12.63 5.54 32.29
N LYS A 68 -11.86 6.62 32.43
CA LYS A 68 -11.27 7.38 31.33
C LYS A 68 -9.79 7.03 31.19
N LEU A 69 -9.43 6.50 30.03
CA LEU A 69 -8.04 6.16 29.68
C LEU A 69 -7.44 7.26 28.83
N LYS A 70 -6.16 7.56 29.07
CA LYS A 70 -5.32 8.37 28.19
C LYS A 70 -4.36 7.41 27.51
N LEU A 71 -4.58 7.16 26.23
CA LEU A 71 -3.78 6.23 25.43
C LEU A 71 -2.66 6.99 24.72
N VAL A 72 -1.51 6.36 24.64
CA VAL A 72 -0.35 6.84 23.90
C VAL A 72 0.22 5.76 22.99
N LEU A 73 0.67 6.18 21.82
CA LEU A 73 1.37 5.35 20.85
C LEU A 73 2.61 6.12 20.40
N LEU A 74 3.80 5.55 20.59
CA LEU A 74 5.07 6.19 20.20
C LEU A 74 5.20 7.63 20.76
N GLY A 75 4.78 7.85 22.01
CA GLY A 75 4.82 9.16 22.68
C GLY A 75 3.74 10.16 22.23
N ARG A 76 2.88 9.81 21.28
CA ARG A 76 1.74 10.63 20.82
C ARG A 76 0.45 10.18 21.49
N LYS A 77 -0.41 11.12 21.88
CA LYS A 77 -1.76 10.79 22.39
C LYS A 77 -2.62 10.32 21.23
N VAL A 78 -3.31 9.21 21.42
CA VAL A 78 -4.18 8.61 20.39
C VAL A 78 -5.55 8.29 20.96
N ASP A 79 -6.56 8.31 20.11
CA ASP A 79 -7.96 8.05 20.51
C ASP A 79 -8.63 7.06 19.56
N ARG A 80 -8.71 7.40 18.27
CA ARG A 80 -9.30 6.55 17.22
C ARG A 80 -8.38 6.41 16.02
N CYS A 81 -8.51 5.30 15.31
CA CYS A 81 -7.83 5.06 14.04
C CYS A 81 -8.56 5.80 12.91
N GLY A 82 -7.85 6.61 12.12
CA GLY A 82 -8.45 7.39 11.02
C GLY A 82 -8.94 6.57 9.83
N ILE A 83 -8.63 5.26 9.77
CA ILE A 83 -9.02 4.37 8.66
C ILE A 83 -10.28 3.57 9.00
N CYS A 84 -10.28 2.88 10.14
CA CYS A 84 -11.43 2.05 10.56
C CYS A 84 -12.39 2.78 11.52
N LEU A 85 -12.04 4.00 11.96
CA LEU A 85 -12.78 4.82 12.91
C LEU A 85 -12.98 4.17 14.30
N ALA A 86 -12.36 3.02 14.56
CA ALA A 86 -12.43 2.33 15.83
C ALA A 86 -11.51 3.00 16.87
N GLN A 87 -11.96 2.97 18.13
CA GLN A 87 -11.18 3.38 19.29
C GLN A 87 -9.97 2.45 19.49
N PHE A 88 -8.80 3.02 19.77
CA PHE A 88 -7.64 2.24 20.18
C PHE A 88 -7.87 1.60 21.55
N LYS A 89 -7.23 0.45 21.77
CA LYS A 89 -7.19 -0.26 23.04
C LYS A 89 -5.75 -0.42 23.51
N GLU A 90 -5.58 -0.68 24.80
CA GLU A 90 -4.29 -1.08 25.34
C GLU A 90 -3.76 -2.33 24.62
N ALA A 91 -2.46 -2.34 24.33
CA ALA A 91 -1.76 -3.37 23.56
C ALA A 91 -2.17 -3.50 22.08
N ASP A 92 -3.00 -2.61 21.54
CA ASP A 92 -3.22 -2.54 20.09
C ASP A 92 -1.89 -2.24 19.38
N LYS A 93 -1.64 -2.95 18.27
CA LYS A 93 -0.53 -2.62 17.36
C LYS A 93 -0.91 -1.44 16.49
N GLY A 94 -0.14 -0.37 16.61
CA GLY A 94 -0.36 0.86 15.88
C GLY A 94 0.89 1.32 15.15
N ALA A 95 0.66 2.20 14.19
CA ALA A 95 1.69 2.90 13.45
C ALA A 95 1.43 4.40 13.52
N VAL A 96 2.49 5.20 13.70
CA VAL A 96 2.42 6.65 13.55
C VAL A 96 3.22 7.04 12.32
N SER A 97 2.64 7.87 11.47
CA SER A 97 3.37 8.45 10.36
C SER A 97 4.36 9.49 10.88
N SER A 98 5.65 9.34 10.55
CA SER A 98 6.71 10.26 10.98
C SER A 98 6.58 11.65 10.33
N SER A 99 5.94 11.76 9.17
CA SER A 99 5.78 13.03 8.45
C SER A 99 4.58 13.87 8.89
N CYS A 100 3.43 13.24 9.17
CA CYS A 100 2.20 13.95 9.55
C CYS A 100 1.73 13.70 10.99
N GLY A 101 2.28 12.71 11.69
CA GLY A 101 1.93 12.40 13.07
C GLY A 101 0.57 11.71 13.27
N HIS A 102 -0.13 11.33 12.21
CA HIS A 102 -1.39 10.58 12.30
C HIS A 102 -1.14 9.12 12.72
N ALA A 103 -2.06 8.58 13.53
CA ALA A 103 -1.98 7.25 14.11
C ALA A 103 -3.05 6.31 13.53
N PHE A 104 -2.64 5.08 13.21
CA PHE A 104 -3.49 4.05 12.63
C PHE A 104 -3.18 2.68 13.21
N HIS A 105 -4.13 1.74 13.18
CA HIS A 105 -3.80 0.34 13.44
C HIS A 105 -2.82 -0.18 12.38
N GLU A 106 -1.87 -1.02 12.78
CA GLU A 106 -0.88 -1.60 11.85
C GLU A 106 -1.57 -2.25 10.64
N VAL A 107 -2.61 -3.05 10.89
CA VAL A 107 -3.37 -3.75 9.84
C VAL A 107 -4.08 -2.78 8.90
N CYS A 108 -4.65 -1.70 9.45
CA CYS A 108 -5.33 -0.68 8.66
C CYS A 108 -4.34 0.07 7.76
N LEU A 109 -3.21 0.50 8.32
CA LEU A 109 -2.18 1.20 7.57
C LEU A 109 -1.57 0.30 6.48
N ARG A 110 -1.29 -0.96 6.80
CA ARG A 110 -0.75 -1.93 5.84
C ARG A 110 -1.67 -2.12 4.63
N LYS A 111 -2.99 -2.24 4.87
CA LYS A 111 -3.99 -2.32 3.79
C LYS A 111 -4.04 -1.04 2.95
N TRP A 112 -3.93 0.12 3.59
CA TRP A 112 -3.93 1.41 2.91
C TRP A 112 -2.69 1.61 2.01
N LEU A 113 -1.50 1.24 2.49
CA LEU A 113 -0.24 1.39 1.76
C LEU A 113 -0.16 0.58 0.45
N VAL A 114 -1.01 -0.45 0.30
CA VAL A 114 -1.19 -1.16 -0.97
C VAL A 114 -1.89 -0.29 -2.02
N ARG A 115 -2.77 0.62 -1.59
CA ARG A 115 -3.58 1.49 -2.47
C ARG A 115 -2.98 2.88 -2.67
N SER A 116 -2.47 3.52 -1.62
CA SER A 116 -1.86 4.84 -1.68
C SER A 116 -0.71 4.99 -0.69
N ARG A 117 0.31 5.77 -1.07
CA ARG A 117 1.44 6.14 -0.20
C ARG A 117 1.23 7.45 0.54
N THR A 118 0.09 8.11 0.35
CA THR A 118 -0.27 9.33 1.08
C THR A 118 -1.01 8.98 2.36
N CYS A 119 -0.94 9.86 3.36
CA CYS A 119 -1.78 9.73 4.56
C CYS A 119 -3.27 9.79 4.14
N PRO A 120 -4.12 8.88 4.64
CA PRO A 120 -5.57 9.00 4.50
C PRO A 120 -6.12 10.19 5.31
#